data_AF-A0AAU6AFS2-F1
#
_entry.id   AF-A0AAU6AFS2-F1
#
_cell.length_a   1.000
_cell.length_b   1.000
_cell.length_c   1.000
_cell.angle_alpha   90.00
_cell.angle_beta   90.00
_cell.angle_gamma   90.00
#
_symmetry.space_group_name_H-M   'P 1'
#
loop_
_entity.id
_entity.type
_entity.pdbx_description
1 polymer ?
#
loop_
_entity_poly.entity_id
_entity_poly.type
_entity_poly.pdbx_seq_one_letter_code
_entity_poly.pdbx_strand_id
1 'polypeptide(L)'
;MRRWEMGLDRWFTAPEHAVLTAAAEARRLGHASAVPALLLREAAAGFMDSTARATAGKEWFPAAIGALAATEGGPAPLIAERYEPGVGEPDSYRPDDYLEQHIRRVRAHRAPPAEFWSGALGPGPPTTPTLSAGPPNSDAAMGAPRPCSRGVRGGGKGRRRLGAHGARAGRRTVR
;
A
#
# COMPACT_ATOMS: atom_id res chain seq x y z
N MET A 1 -20.14 23.89 22.46
CA MET A 1 -19.89 23.77 21.02
C MET A 1 -18.42 23.48 20.81
N ARG A 2 -18.09 22.46 20.02
CA ARG A 2 -16.69 22.18 19.66
C ARG A 2 -16.21 23.20 18.63
N ARG A 3 -14.98 23.71 18.77
CA ARG A 3 -14.39 24.75 17.89
C ARG A 3 -14.51 24.42 16.39
N TRP A 4 -14.39 23.14 16.02
CA TRP A 4 -14.36 22.67 14.63
C TRP A 4 -15.74 22.37 14.01
N GLU A 5 -16.86 22.57 14.72
CA GLU A 5 -18.21 22.32 14.19
C GLU A 5 -18.58 23.20 12.99
N MET A 6 -17.90 24.34 12.84
CA MET A 6 -18.21 25.32 11.81
C MET A 6 -17.45 25.05 10.47
N GLY A 7 -16.65 23.97 10.37
CA GLY A 7 -15.82 23.61 9.21
C GLY A 7 -14.31 23.48 9.50
N LEU A 8 -13.68 22.44 8.97
CA LEU A 8 -12.28 22.05 9.18
C LEU A 8 -11.25 23.05 8.63
N ASP A 9 -11.46 23.55 7.40
CA ASP A 9 -10.43 24.25 6.61
C ASP A 9 -9.96 25.60 7.18
N ARG A 10 -10.70 26.18 8.13
CA ARG A 10 -10.40 27.52 8.70
C ARG A 10 -9.81 27.49 10.10
N TRP A 11 -9.74 26.33 10.72
CA TRP A 11 -9.22 26.17 12.08
C TRP A 11 -7.96 25.33 12.15
N PHE A 12 -7.71 24.53 11.12
CA PHE A 12 -6.55 23.66 11.05
C PHE A 12 -5.60 24.14 9.96
N THR A 13 -4.30 24.04 10.24
CA THR A 13 -3.28 24.21 9.20
C THR A 13 -3.36 23.08 8.18
N ALA A 14 -2.74 23.25 7.00
CA ALA A 14 -2.75 22.21 5.98
C ALA A 14 -2.17 20.85 6.49
N PRO A 15 -1.06 20.82 7.27
CA PRO A 15 -0.57 19.59 7.88
C PRO A 15 -1.55 18.97 8.88
N GLU A 16 -2.17 19.78 9.75
CA GLU A 16 -3.16 19.31 10.73
C GLU A 16 -4.39 18.69 10.05
N HIS A 17 -4.92 19.38 9.03
CA HIS A 17 -6.03 18.89 8.23
C HIS A 17 -5.69 17.57 7.54
N ALA A 18 -4.47 17.46 6.99
CA ALA A 18 -3.99 16.24 6.34
C ALA A 18 -3.89 15.06 7.31
N VAL A 19 -3.40 15.28 8.54
CA VAL A 19 -3.34 14.25 9.59
C VAL A 19 -4.74 13.79 10.00
N LEU A 20 -5.67 14.72 10.25
CA LEU A 20 -7.06 14.38 10.59
C LEU A 20 -7.74 13.58 9.48
N THR A 21 -7.54 14.00 8.23
CA THR A 21 -8.07 13.30 7.05
C THR A 21 -7.50 11.89 6.94
N ALA A 22 -6.19 11.73 7.09
CA ALA A 22 -5.53 10.43 7.06
C ALA A 22 -6.02 9.49 8.17
N ALA A 23 -6.20 10.00 9.39
CA ALA A 23 -6.68 9.21 10.50
C ALA A 23 -8.13 8.74 10.28
N ALA A 24 -9.01 9.62 9.79
CA ALA A 24 -10.39 9.26 9.47
C ALA A 24 -10.48 8.27 8.29
N GLU A 25 -9.64 8.42 7.27
CA GLU A 25 -9.58 7.50 6.13
C GLU A 25 -9.05 6.12 6.53
N ALA A 26 -8.00 6.05 7.36
CA ALA A 26 -7.51 4.78 7.90
C ALA A 26 -8.61 4.02 8.67
N ARG A 27 -9.38 4.73 9.51
CA ARG A 27 -10.52 4.14 10.23
C ARG A 27 -11.65 3.74 9.29
N ARG A 28 -11.91 4.52 8.24
CA ARG A 28 -12.89 4.20 7.20
C ARG A 28 -12.55 2.93 6.44
N LEU A 29 -11.27 2.65 6.27
CA LEU A 29 -10.75 1.52 5.50
C LEU A 29 -10.45 0.28 6.35
N GLY A 30 -10.84 0.28 7.63
CA GLY A 30 -10.83 -0.92 8.48
C GLY A 30 -9.89 -0.88 9.68
N HIS A 31 -9.17 0.21 9.93
CA HIS A 31 -8.43 0.36 11.20
C HIS A 31 -9.40 0.74 12.32
N ALA A 32 -9.99 -0.26 12.99
CA ALA A 32 -10.95 -0.01 14.07
C ALA A 32 -10.30 0.62 15.33
N SER A 33 -9.01 0.35 15.55
CA SER A 33 -8.20 0.87 16.66
C SER A 33 -7.62 2.26 16.39
N ALA A 34 -6.88 2.81 17.35
CA ALA A 34 -6.01 3.95 17.12
C ALA A 34 -4.99 3.63 16.01
N VAL A 35 -4.65 4.65 15.21
CA VAL A 35 -3.80 4.53 14.03
C VAL A 35 -2.36 4.83 14.42
N PRO A 36 -1.38 3.95 14.14
CA PRO A 36 0.03 4.18 14.48
C PRO A 36 0.59 5.49 13.90
N ALA A 37 1.46 6.16 14.66
CA ALA A 37 2.07 7.44 14.30
C ALA A 37 2.79 7.41 12.94
N LEU A 38 3.55 6.33 12.69
CA LEU A 38 4.32 6.17 11.44
C LEU A 38 3.39 6.07 10.23
N LEU A 39 2.32 5.29 10.36
CA LEU A 39 1.30 5.15 9.32
C LEU A 39 0.63 6.50 9.02
N LEU A 40 0.26 7.25 10.07
CA LEU A 40 -0.35 8.57 9.91
C LEU A 40 0.56 9.56 9.20
N ARG A 41 1.86 9.58 9.55
CA ARG A 41 2.84 10.48 8.93
C ARG A 41 2.93 10.25 7.42
N GLU A 42 3.09 9.00 7.00
CA GLU A 42 3.24 8.66 5.58
C GLU A 42 1.93 8.89 4.81
N ALA A 43 0.80 8.48 5.40
CA ALA A 43 -0.52 8.65 4.79
C ALA A 43 -0.95 10.13 4.67
N ALA A 44 -0.66 10.96 5.67
CA ALA A 44 -1.02 12.38 5.69
C ALA A 44 -0.31 13.17 4.58
N ALA A 45 0.92 12.80 4.21
CA ALA A 45 1.64 13.46 3.13
C ALA A 45 0.88 13.41 1.79
N GLY A 46 0.08 12.36 1.56
CA GLY A 46 -0.76 12.22 0.37
C GLY A 46 -1.95 13.19 0.32
N PHE A 47 -2.37 13.74 1.46
CA PHE A 47 -3.47 14.73 1.51
C PHE A 47 -3.01 16.17 1.47
N MET A 48 -1.70 16.42 1.64
CA MET A 48 -1.12 17.75 1.45
C MET A 48 -1.00 18.08 -0.03
N ASP A 49 -1.20 19.35 -0.41
CA ASP A 49 -0.86 19.80 -1.75
C ASP A 49 0.67 19.90 -1.94
N SER A 50 1.11 20.13 -3.18
CA SER A 50 2.54 20.18 -3.51
C SER A 50 3.29 21.30 -2.78
N THR A 51 2.63 22.43 -2.53
CA THR A 51 3.23 23.57 -1.84
C THR A 51 3.37 23.28 -0.35
N ALA A 52 2.29 22.79 0.28
CA ALA A 52 2.26 22.38 1.67
C ALA A 52 3.33 21.32 1.96
N ARG A 53 3.52 20.32 1.06
CA ARG A 53 4.61 19.34 1.18
C ARG A 53 6.00 19.96 1.09
N ALA A 54 6.20 20.93 0.21
CA ALA A 54 7.51 21.58 0.03
C ALA A 54 7.86 22.52 1.19
N THR A 55 6.86 23.15 1.80
CA THR A 55 7.03 24.07 2.93
C THR A 55 6.95 23.38 4.28
N ALA A 56 6.46 22.15 4.34
CA ALA A 56 6.42 21.33 5.54
C ALA A 56 7.87 21.03 5.99
N GLY A 57 8.37 21.82 6.95
CA GLY A 57 9.68 21.60 7.58
C GLY A 57 9.75 20.24 8.27
N LYS A 58 10.95 19.79 8.67
CA LYS A 58 11.16 18.43 9.23
C LYS A 58 10.28 18.09 10.43
N GLU A 59 9.90 19.09 11.21
CA GLU A 59 9.07 18.96 12.42
C GLU A 59 7.56 19.08 12.15
N TRP A 60 7.12 19.11 10.88
CA TRP A 60 5.71 19.32 10.54
C TRP A 60 4.79 18.31 11.21
N PHE A 61 5.22 17.04 11.30
CA PHE A 61 4.39 15.96 11.84
C PHE A 61 4.33 16.00 13.38
N PRO A 62 5.46 16.03 14.13
CA PRO A 62 5.41 16.21 15.58
C PRO A 62 4.67 17.48 16.01
N ALA A 63 4.86 18.60 15.29
CA ALA A 63 4.17 19.85 15.58
C ALA A 63 2.65 19.74 15.35
N ALA A 64 2.23 19.12 14.24
CA ALA A 64 0.80 18.91 13.95
C ALA A 64 0.16 17.97 14.99
N ILE A 65 0.82 16.87 15.35
CA ILE A 65 0.33 15.96 16.40
C ILE A 65 0.23 16.68 17.74
N GLY A 66 1.25 17.44 18.14
CA GLY A 66 1.23 18.20 19.39
C GLY A 66 0.07 19.19 19.43
N ALA A 67 -0.16 19.92 18.34
CA ALA A 67 -1.28 20.85 18.23
C ALA A 67 -2.65 20.14 18.27
N LEU A 68 -2.80 19.00 17.57
CA LEU A 68 -4.05 18.26 17.50
C LEU A 68 -4.37 17.45 18.77
N ALA A 69 -3.35 17.04 19.51
CA ALA A 69 -3.50 16.30 20.77
C ALA A 69 -3.65 17.21 21.98
N ALA A 70 -3.35 18.51 21.83
CA ALA A 70 -3.54 19.48 22.89
C ALA A 70 -5.04 19.67 23.23
N THR A 71 -5.34 19.74 24.52
CA THR A 71 -6.70 19.90 25.08
C THR A 71 -6.94 21.31 25.59
N GLU A 72 -6.59 22.34 24.80
CA GLU A 72 -6.68 23.76 25.20
C GLU A 72 -8.13 24.23 25.44
N GLY A 73 -8.76 23.79 26.53
CA GLY A 73 -10.10 24.16 26.95
C GLY A 73 -11.25 23.35 26.31
N GLY A 74 -10.95 22.21 25.67
CA GLY A 74 -11.95 21.35 25.04
C GLY A 74 -11.42 19.95 24.69
N PRO A 75 -12.27 19.07 24.12
CA PRO A 75 -11.83 17.75 23.69
C PRO A 75 -10.72 17.88 22.63
N ALA A 76 -9.68 17.04 22.68
CA ALA A 76 -8.65 17.09 21.65
C ALA A 76 -9.22 16.62 20.30
N PRO A 77 -8.93 17.33 19.19
CA PRO A 77 -9.22 16.84 17.83
C PRO A 77 -8.67 15.43 17.57
N LEU A 78 -7.51 15.14 18.16
CA LEU A 78 -6.83 13.86 18.06
C LEU A 78 -6.55 13.31 19.45
N ILE A 79 -7.08 12.15 19.75
CA ILE A 79 -6.93 11.44 21.00
C ILE A 79 -5.64 10.61 20.90
N ALA A 80 -4.68 10.96 21.74
CA ALA A 80 -3.42 10.24 21.87
C ALA A 80 -3.62 8.96 22.68
N GLU A 81 -3.26 7.83 22.09
CA GLU A 81 -3.37 6.50 22.70
C GLU A 81 -2.01 5.77 22.60
N ARG A 82 -1.82 4.77 23.45
CA ARG A 82 -0.65 3.89 23.39
C ARG A 82 -1.11 2.46 23.12
N TYR A 83 -0.67 1.92 21.99
CA TYR A 83 -0.92 0.55 21.58
C TYR A 83 -0.01 -0.41 22.36
N GLU A 84 1.26 -0.06 22.54
CA GLU A 84 2.19 -0.89 23.31
C GLU A 84 1.86 -0.86 24.82
N PRO A 85 1.95 -2.00 25.54
CA PRO A 85 1.82 -2.04 26.99
C PRO A 85 2.92 -1.23 27.69
N GLY A 86 2.55 -0.36 28.64
CA GLY A 86 3.48 0.47 29.42
C GLY A 86 3.14 1.97 29.45
N VAL A 87 4.01 2.75 30.09
CA VAL A 87 3.87 4.21 30.25
C VAL A 87 4.92 4.91 29.39
N GLY A 88 4.54 5.92 28.62
CA GLY A 88 5.44 6.68 27.75
C GLY A 88 4.69 7.51 26.72
N GLU A 89 5.44 8.02 25.73
CA GLU A 89 4.89 8.79 24.62
C GLU A 89 3.83 8.00 23.83
N PRO A 90 2.77 8.66 23.36
CA PRO A 90 1.73 8.04 22.55
C PRO A 90 2.28 7.58 21.20
N ASP A 91 2.00 6.32 20.85
CA ASP A 91 2.42 5.68 19.60
C ASP A 91 1.29 5.64 18.55
N SER A 92 0.06 5.92 18.96
CA SER A 92 -1.14 5.74 18.15
C SER A 92 -2.14 6.85 18.41
N TYR A 93 -2.94 7.19 17.40
CA TYR A 93 -3.83 8.33 17.47
C TYR A 93 -5.20 8.03 16.86
N ARG A 94 -6.24 8.55 17.50
CA ARG A 94 -7.64 8.40 17.07
C ARG A 94 -8.30 9.77 16.92
N PRO A 95 -8.96 10.07 15.79
CA PRO A 95 -9.71 11.32 15.66
C PRO A 95 -10.91 11.32 16.62
N ASP A 96 -11.31 12.50 17.11
CA ASP A 96 -12.59 12.66 17.81
C ASP A 96 -13.75 12.17 16.94
N ASP A 97 -14.74 11.54 17.55
CA ASP A 97 -15.84 10.87 16.85
C ASP A 97 -16.59 11.83 15.90
N TYR A 98 -16.72 13.11 16.26
CA TYR A 98 -17.34 14.10 15.38
C TYR A 98 -16.52 14.32 14.11
N LEU A 99 -15.19 14.43 14.24
CA LEU A 99 -14.29 14.64 13.11
C LEU A 99 -14.26 13.42 12.19
N GLU A 100 -14.25 12.22 12.78
CA GLU A 100 -14.38 10.99 12.01
C GLU A 100 -15.69 10.99 11.19
N GLN A 101 -16.82 11.24 11.83
CA GLN A 101 -18.13 11.26 11.17
C GLN A 101 -18.21 12.35 10.09
N HIS A 102 -17.71 13.55 10.39
CA HIS A 102 -17.69 14.67 9.46
C HIS A 102 -16.86 14.36 8.22
N ILE A 103 -15.61 13.92 8.39
CA ILE A 103 -14.71 13.61 7.27
C ILE A 103 -15.25 12.45 6.43
N ARG A 104 -15.75 11.38 7.08
CA ARG A 104 -16.41 10.27 6.38
C ARG A 104 -17.58 10.74 5.53
N ARG A 105 -18.41 11.67 6.03
CA ARG A 105 -19.55 12.21 5.28
C ARG A 105 -19.10 13.07 4.10
N VAL A 106 -18.13 13.96 4.29
CA VAL A 106 -17.63 14.85 3.24
C VAL A 106 -16.90 14.08 2.13
N ARG A 107 -16.20 13.00 2.48
CA ARG A 107 -15.40 12.19 1.55
C ARG A 107 -16.06 10.86 1.17
N ALA A 108 -17.34 10.65 1.48
CA ALA A 108 -18.05 9.38 1.23
C ALA A 108 -17.95 8.88 -0.22
N HIS A 109 -17.89 9.81 -1.18
CA HIS A 109 -17.81 9.52 -2.62
C HIS A 109 -16.44 9.84 -3.23
N ARG A 110 -15.40 10.03 -2.41
CA ARG A 110 -14.04 10.35 -2.86
C ARG A 110 -13.09 9.22 -2.47
N ALA A 111 -12.37 8.69 -3.45
CA ALA A 111 -11.29 7.75 -3.16
C ALA A 111 -10.14 8.49 -2.44
N PRO A 112 -9.42 7.82 -1.52
CA PRO A 112 -8.14 8.32 -1.04
C PRO A 112 -7.15 8.49 -2.20
N PRO A 113 -6.25 9.48 -2.15
CA PRO A 113 -5.20 9.67 -3.15
C PRO A 113 -4.28 8.45 -3.24
N ALA A 114 -3.61 8.24 -4.38
CA ALA A 114 -2.73 7.08 -4.58
C ALA A 114 -1.60 7.04 -3.54
N GLU A 115 -1.09 8.22 -3.20
CA GLU A 115 -0.03 8.47 -2.23
C GLU A 115 -0.42 8.00 -0.82
N PHE A 116 -1.72 8.07 -0.46
CA PHE A 116 -2.21 7.52 0.79
C PHE A 116 -1.99 6.01 0.85
N TRP A 117 -2.28 5.29 -0.24
CA TRP A 117 -2.10 3.85 -0.30
C TRP A 117 -0.62 3.45 -0.25
N SER A 118 0.26 4.20 -0.93
CA SER A 118 1.70 3.98 -0.86
C SER A 118 2.23 4.15 0.58
N GLY A 119 1.78 5.18 1.30
CA GLY A 119 2.12 5.36 2.70
C GLY A 119 1.53 4.28 3.61
N ALA A 120 0.30 3.84 3.32
CA ALA A 120 -0.40 2.83 4.11
C ALA A 120 0.18 1.41 3.99
N LEU A 121 0.74 1.08 2.84
CA LEU A 121 1.44 -0.20 2.61
C LEU A 121 2.83 -0.24 3.28
N GLY A 122 3.30 0.89 3.80
CA GLY A 122 4.68 1.07 4.24
C GLY A 122 5.67 1.02 3.08
N PRO A 123 6.97 1.27 3.33
CA PRO A 123 7.99 0.89 2.37
C PRO A 123 7.87 -0.63 2.18
N GLY A 124 7.43 -1.06 1.00
CA GLY A 124 7.52 -2.46 0.61
C GLY A 124 8.95 -2.95 0.86
N PRO A 125 9.16 -4.25 1.18
CA PRO A 125 10.52 -4.78 1.35
C PRO A 125 11.36 -4.31 0.17
N PRO A 126 12.63 -3.89 0.37
CA PRO A 126 13.46 -3.45 -0.74
C PRO A 126 13.43 -4.59 -1.75
N THR A 127 12.72 -4.37 -2.85
CA THR A 127 12.76 -5.25 -4.01
C THR A 127 14.16 -5.07 -4.51
N THR A 128 15.08 -5.84 -3.94
CA THR A 128 16.38 -6.05 -4.55
C THR A 128 16.00 -6.55 -5.92
N PRO A 129 16.33 -5.85 -7.02
CA PRO A 129 16.12 -6.43 -8.32
C PRO A 129 16.94 -7.72 -8.29
N THR A 130 16.26 -8.86 -8.12
CA THR A 130 16.86 -10.15 -8.37
C THR A 130 17.22 -10.08 -9.83
N LEU A 131 18.48 -9.74 -10.07
CA LEU A 131 19.12 -9.94 -11.35
C LEU A 131 18.85 -11.41 -11.65
N SER A 132 17.89 -11.65 -12.53
CA SER A 132 17.64 -12.97 -13.09
C SER A 132 18.90 -13.29 -13.88
N ALA A 133 19.90 -13.82 -13.19
CA ALA A 133 20.96 -14.58 -13.81
C ALA A 133 20.24 -15.70 -14.55
N GLY A 134 20.12 -15.53 -15.87
CA GLY A 134 19.69 -16.60 -16.74
C GLY A 134 20.56 -17.83 -16.44
N PRO A 135 19.99 -19.04 -16.51
CA PRO A 135 20.79 -20.25 -16.32
C PRO A 135 21.97 -20.20 -17.29
N PRO A 136 23.20 -20.59 -16.87
CA PRO A 136 24.27 -20.77 -17.83
C PRO A 136 23.81 -21.81 -18.85
N ASN A 137 23.85 -21.42 -20.13
CA ASN A 137 23.60 -22.29 -21.28
C ASN A 137 24.28 -23.65 -21.06
N SER A 138 23.46 -24.67 -20.80
CA SER A 138 23.90 -26.05 -20.77
C SER A 138 23.83 -26.58 -22.20
N ASP A 139 24.76 -26.15 -23.04
CA ASP A 139 24.88 -26.66 -24.40
C ASP A 139 26.35 -26.99 -24.70
N ALA A 140 26.80 -28.13 -24.15
CA ALA A 140 27.92 -28.89 -24.67
C ALA A 140 27.91 -30.34 -24.12
N ALA A 141 27.87 -31.29 -25.05
CA ALA A 141 28.32 -32.68 -24.93
C ALA A 141 27.43 -33.69 -24.16
N MET A 142 26.37 -34.11 -24.86
CA MET A 142 26.10 -35.50 -25.25
C MET A 142 27.18 -36.53 -24.83
N GLY A 143 26.82 -37.53 -24.01
CA GLY A 143 27.71 -38.61 -23.59
C GLY A 143 27.04 -39.74 -22.77
N ALA A 144 26.14 -40.49 -23.43
CA ALA A 144 25.70 -41.87 -23.11
C ALA A 144 24.88 -42.16 -21.83
N PRO A 145 23.64 -42.69 -21.96
CA PRO A 145 22.93 -43.35 -20.86
C PRO A 145 23.34 -44.83 -20.71
N ARG A 146 23.64 -45.26 -19.47
CA ARG A 146 23.65 -46.69 -19.09
C ARG A 146 22.22 -47.09 -18.67
N PRO A 147 21.66 -48.20 -19.18
CA PRO A 147 20.27 -48.57 -18.90
C PRO A 147 20.16 -49.37 -17.60
N CYS A 148 19.29 -48.93 -16.69
CA CYS A 148 18.69 -49.81 -15.69
C CYS A 148 17.55 -50.60 -16.35
N SER A 149 17.73 -51.91 -16.38
CA SER A 149 16.81 -52.92 -16.89
C SER A 149 15.51 -52.96 -16.07
N ARG A 150 14.39 -52.65 -16.72
CA ARG A 150 13.06 -53.12 -16.28
C ARG A 150 12.40 -53.79 -17.46
N GLY A 151 12.40 -55.12 -17.44
CA GLY A 151 11.72 -55.92 -18.45
C GLY A 151 10.20 -55.81 -18.31
N VAL A 152 9.49 -55.79 -19.44
CA VAL A 152 8.33 -56.65 -19.71
C VAL A 152 8.18 -56.82 -21.23
N ARG A 153 8.48 -58.05 -21.62
CA ARG A 153 8.00 -58.93 -22.71
C ARG A 153 6.71 -58.53 -23.46
N GLY A 154 6.79 -58.60 -24.80
CA GLY A 154 5.72 -58.99 -25.76
C GLY A 154 4.68 -57.90 -26.08
N GLY A 155 4.32 -57.57 -27.31
CA GLY A 155 4.41 -58.23 -28.61
C GLY A 155 3.09 -57.96 -29.33
N GLY A 156 3.10 -57.42 -30.57
CA GLY A 156 1.87 -57.31 -31.37
C GLY A 156 1.86 -56.17 -32.38
N LYS A 157 2.00 -56.53 -33.65
CA LYS A 157 1.98 -55.65 -34.84
C LYS A 157 0.58 -55.09 -35.14
N GLY A 158 0.54 -53.88 -35.71
CA GLY A 158 -0.62 -53.39 -36.46
C GLY A 158 -0.31 -52.10 -37.23
N ARG A 159 -0.01 -52.22 -38.53
CA ARG A 159 0.34 -51.12 -39.45
C ARG A 159 -0.90 -50.35 -39.94
N ARG A 160 -0.68 -49.08 -40.32
CA ARG A 160 -1.08 -48.32 -41.55
C ARG A 160 -1.49 -46.89 -41.14
N ARG A 161 -0.72 -45.83 -41.44
CA ARG A 161 -0.46 -45.07 -42.70
C ARG A 161 -1.69 -44.34 -43.28
N LEU A 162 -1.40 -43.10 -43.73
CA LEU A 162 -2.19 -42.15 -44.56
C LEU A 162 -3.13 -41.23 -43.75
N GLY A 163 -3.23 -39.92 -43.96
CA GLY A 163 -2.60 -38.92 -44.85
C GLY A 163 -2.84 -37.53 -44.20
N ALA A 164 -1.95 -36.55 -44.34
CA ALA A 164 -1.86 -35.61 -45.47
C ALA A 164 -2.74 -34.34 -45.32
N HIS A 165 -2.11 -33.20 -45.63
CA HIS A 165 -2.65 -31.85 -45.88
C HIS A 165 -3.10 -31.03 -44.67
N GLY A 166 -2.79 -29.73 -44.54
CA GLY A 166 -2.07 -28.76 -45.37
C GLY A 166 -1.86 -27.49 -44.53
N ALA A 167 -0.70 -26.84 -44.65
CA ALA A 167 -0.53 -25.55 -45.35
C ALA A 167 -1.10 -24.35 -44.55
N ARG A 168 -0.22 -23.49 -44.02
CA ARG A 168 0.20 -22.17 -44.59
C ARG A 168 -0.92 -21.13 -44.55
N ALA A 169 -0.69 -19.84 -44.40
CA ALA A 169 0.44 -18.97 -44.09
C ALA A 169 -0.18 -17.56 -44.16
N GLY A 170 0.39 -16.58 -43.47
CA GLY A 170 -0.07 -15.21 -43.69
C GLY A 170 0.56 -14.17 -42.77
N ARG A 171 1.88 -14.03 -42.87
CA ARG A 171 2.56 -12.79 -42.49
C ARG A 171 2.10 -11.65 -43.42
N ARG A 172 2.03 -10.43 -42.91
CA ARG A 172 2.54 -9.21 -43.57
C ARG A 172 2.58 -8.08 -42.52
N THR A 173 3.74 -7.78 -41.95
CA THR A 173 4.68 -6.70 -42.35
C THR A 173 4.04 -5.32 -42.58
N VAL A 174 4.38 -4.39 -41.68
CA VAL A 174 5.08 -3.11 -41.91
C VAL A 174 4.60 -2.25 -43.08
N ARG A 175 4.08 -1.07 -42.74
CA ARG A 175 4.63 0.20 -43.25
C ARG A 175 4.40 1.31 -42.23
#